data_AF-A0A3R9NWE0-F1
#
_entry.id   AF-A0A3R9NWE0-F1
#
_cell.length_a   1.000
_cell.length_b   1.000
_cell.length_c   1.000
_cell.angle_alpha   90.00
_cell.angle_beta   90.00
_cell.angle_gamma   90.00
#
_symmetry.space_group_name_H-M   'P 1'
#
loop_
_entity.id
_entity.type
_entity.pdbx_description
1 polymer ?
#
loop_
_entity_poly.entity_id
_entity_poly.type
_entity_poly.pdbx_seq_one_letter_code
_entity_poly.pdbx_strand_id
1 'polypeptide(L)'
;MTPHLTHEQLCDFVLDLAPHPLSSDFAALQQHLANCLVCTTELANLRDSISLFRDASTACAHQRLAEHHANNVALTPRPQAFFHPIYWATAAAMILAAAIPLTLHRPSQPSPAPVATVTTTAPAVQSDEALLEEINQEISAPVPSPMQPLANPIADSTAQTTTLQRTN
;
A
#
# COMPACT_ATOMS: atom_id res chain seq x y z
N MET A 1 6.72 -59.30 -2.07
CA MET A 1 6.63 -57.92 -2.58
C MET A 1 5.34 -57.33 -2.04
N THR A 2 5.42 -56.48 -1.03
CA THR A 2 4.24 -55.80 -0.48
C THR A 2 3.86 -54.64 -1.40
N PRO A 3 2.59 -54.48 -1.81
CA PRO A 3 2.18 -53.32 -2.59
C PRO A 3 2.40 -52.04 -1.77
N HIS A 4 3.04 -51.03 -2.36
CA HIS A 4 3.25 -49.73 -1.74
C HIS A 4 2.00 -48.84 -1.90
N LEU A 5 1.85 -47.85 -1.02
CA LEU A 5 0.85 -46.79 -1.17
C LEU A 5 1.07 -46.01 -2.46
N THR A 6 -0.02 -45.54 -3.08
CA THR A 6 0.08 -44.63 -4.21
C THR A 6 0.50 -43.24 -3.74
N HIS A 7 1.08 -42.45 -4.66
CA HIS A 7 1.47 -41.08 -4.36
C HIS A 7 0.28 -40.22 -3.92
N GLU A 8 -0.86 -40.38 -4.59
CA GLU A 8 -2.12 -39.69 -4.24
C GLU A 8 -2.56 -39.99 -2.80
N GLN A 9 -2.49 -41.25 -2.37
CA GLN A 9 -2.86 -41.64 -1.00
C GLN A 9 -1.94 -41.02 0.06
N LEU A 10 -0.65 -40.85 -0.26
CA LEU A 10 0.30 -40.17 0.63
C LEU A 10 0.02 -38.67 0.69
N CYS A 11 -0.29 -38.04 -0.44
CA CYS A 11 -0.67 -36.63 -0.51
C CYS A 11 -1.98 -36.35 0.24
N ASP A 12 -3.02 -37.15 0.02
CA ASP A 12 -4.30 -37.05 0.73
C ASP A 12 -4.11 -37.17 2.25
N PHE A 13 -3.21 -38.07 2.67
CA PHE A 13 -2.85 -38.22 4.09
C PHE A 13 -2.12 -37.00 4.67
N VAL A 14 -1.24 -36.35 3.90
CA VAL A 14 -0.56 -35.13 4.37
C VAL A 14 -1.49 -33.93 4.43
N LEU A 15 -2.45 -33.83 3.50
CA LEU A 15 -3.40 -32.73 3.43
C LEU A 15 -4.60 -32.90 4.36
N ASP A 16 -4.64 -33.98 5.16
CA ASP A 16 -5.78 -34.36 6.01
C ASP A 16 -7.09 -34.56 5.22
N LEU A 17 -6.97 -34.85 3.91
CA LEU A 17 -8.07 -35.34 3.06
C LEU A 17 -8.29 -36.85 3.22
N ALA A 18 -7.44 -37.52 4.00
CA ALA A 18 -7.55 -38.93 4.31
C ALA A 18 -8.91 -39.29 4.96
N PRO A 19 -9.34 -40.56 4.81
CA PRO A 19 -10.57 -41.02 5.43
C PRO A 19 -10.52 -40.79 6.94
N HIS A 20 -11.68 -40.44 7.52
CA HIS A 20 -11.81 -40.01 8.92
C HIS A 20 -10.97 -40.87 9.88
N PRO A 21 -10.40 -40.31 10.96
CA PRO A 21 -9.46 -41.00 11.86
C PRO A 21 -10.05 -42.24 12.55
N LEU A 22 -11.39 -42.42 12.48
CA LEU A 22 -12.13 -43.57 13.01
C LEU A 22 -12.43 -44.64 11.94
N SER A 23 -12.00 -44.44 10.70
CA SER A 23 -12.21 -45.39 9.61
C SER A 23 -11.23 -46.57 9.69
N SER A 24 -11.70 -47.75 9.29
CA SER A 24 -10.85 -48.94 9.14
C SER A 24 -9.71 -48.71 8.15
N ASP A 25 -9.94 -47.86 7.15
CA ASP A 25 -8.99 -47.57 6.08
C ASP A 25 -7.82 -46.72 6.60
N PHE A 26 -8.10 -45.76 7.50
CA PHE A 26 -7.06 -45.00 8.19
C PHE A 26 -6.18 -45.91 9.06
N ALA A 27 -6.78 -46.82 9.82
CA ALA A 27 -6.04 -47.76 10.66
C ALA A 27 -5.14 -48.69 9.82
N ALA A 28 -5.65 -49.20 8.69
CA ALA A 28 -4.87 -50.04 7.77
C ALA A 28 -3.72 -49.26 7.12
N LEU A 29 -3.95 -48.00 6.74
CA LEU A 29 -2.93 -47.11 6.17
C LEU A 29 -1.83 -46.79 7.19
N GLN A 30 -2.21 -46.50 8.44
CA GLN A 30 -1.25 -46.24 9.51
C GLN A 30 -0.42 -47.49 9.86
N GLN A 31 -1.05 -48.67 9.85
CA GLN A 31 -0.35 -49.93 10.02
C GLN A 31 0.61 -50.23 8.86
N HIS A 32 0.23 -49.88 7.62
CA HIS A 32 1.13 -50.00 6.47
C HIS A 32 2.35 -49.08 6.62
N LEU A 33 2.15 -47.82 7.01
CA LEU A 33 3.25 -46.89 7.27
C LEU A 33 4.16 -47.42 8.39
N ALA A 34 3.62 -48.01 9.46
CA ALA A 34 4.46 -48.61 10.51
C ALA A 34 5.35 -49.78 10.01
N ASN A 35 4.90 -50.50 8.97
CA ASN A 35 5.56 -51.71 8.48
C ASN A 35 6.38 -51.51 7.19
N CYS A 36 6.19 -50.41 6.46
CA CYS A 36 6.84 -50.16 5.17
C CYS A 36 7.78 -48.95 5.25
N LEU A 37 9.08 -49.23 5.36
CA LEU A 37 10.12 -48.20 5.43
C LEU A 37 10.07 -47.24 4.23
N VAL A 38 9.87 -47.77 3.02
CA VAL A 38 9.83 -46.97 1.78
C VAL A 38 8.72 -45.92 1.84
N CYS A 39 7.50 -46.31 2.24
CA CYS A 39 6.39 -45.37 2.32
C CYS A 39 6.61 -44.34 3.45
N THR A 40 7.26 -44.71 4.55
CA THR A 40 7.61 -43.73 5.60
C THR A 40 8.65 -42.72 5.16
N THR A 41 9.66 -43.14 4.39
CA THR A 41 10.68 -42.24 3.88
C THR A 41 10.11 -41.29 2.84
N GLU A 42 9.25 -41.76 1.95
CA GLU A 42 8.54 -40.90 0.99
C GLU A 42 7.64 -39.89 1.70
N LEU A 43 6.91 -40.32 2.72
CA LEU A 43 6.07 -39.43 3.53
C LEU A 43 6.90 -38.36 4.26
N ALA A 44 8.06 -38.74 4.81
CA ALA A 44 8.97 -37.80 5.46
C ALA A 44 9.52 -36.77 4.46
N ASN A 45 9.99 -37.22 3.30
CA ASN A 45 10.49 -36.33 2.23
C ASN A 45 9.41 -35.33 1.77
N LEU A 46 8.17 -35.79 1.61
CA LEU A 46 7.05 -34.93 1.23
C LEU A 46 6.79 -33.86 2.30
N ARG A 47 6.75 -34.25 3.59
CA ARG A 47 6.57 -33.32 4.71
C ARG A 47 7.70 -32.30 4.82
N ASP A 48 8.94 -32.74 4.59
CA ASP A 48 10.11 -31.86 4.60
C ASP A 48 10.07 -30.84 3.46
N SER A 49 9.61 -31.23 2.27
CA SER A 49 9.45 -30.30 1.15
C SER A 49 8.41 -29.20 1.44
N ILE A 50 7.31 -29.55 2.11
CA ILE A 50 6.23 -28.63 2.47
C ILE A 50 6.68 -27.71 3.61
N SER A 51 7.40 -28.23 4.60
CA SER A 51 7.93 -27.42 5.71
C SER A 51 8.94 -26.40 5.18
N LEU A 52 9.87 -26.80 4.31
CA LEU A 52 10.82 -25.90 3.66
C LEU A 52 10.11 -24.81 2.85
N PHE A 53 9.09 -25.16 2.07
CA PHE A 53 8.31 -24.17 1.33
C PHE A 53 7.61 -23.17 2.25
N ARG A 54 7.00 -23.65 3.34
CA ARG A 54 6.34 -22.79 4.33
C ARG A 54 7.34 -21.86 5.01
N ASP A 55 8.50 -22.37 5.40
CA ASP A 55 9.53 -21.59 6.08
C ASP A 55 10.13 -20.54 5.14
N ALA A 56 10.39 -20.88 3.87
CA ALA A 56 10.82 -19.92 2.86
C ALA A 56 9.75 -18.83 2.60
N SER A 57 8.48 -19.21 2.54
CA SER A 57 7.36 -18.27 2.31
C SER A 57 7.19 -17.31 3.48
N THR A 58 7.26 -17.81 4.71
CA THR A 58 7.18 -16.98 5.93
C THR A 58 8.39 -16.07 6.07
N ALA A 59 9.60 -16.56 5.82
CA ALA A 59 10.82 -15.74 5.81
C ALA A 59 10.74 -14.61 4.77
N CYS A 60 10.28 -14.91 3.56
CA CYS A 60 10.06 -13.92 2.50
C CYS A 60 9.03 -12.86 2.93
N ALA A 61 7.89 -13.29 3.49
CA ALA A 61 6.87 -12.36 3.99
C ALA A 61 7.41 -11.45 5.11
N HIS A 62 8.17 -12.00 6.05
CA HIS A 62 8.82 -11.22 7.11
C HIS A 62 9.83 -10.21 6.57
N GLN A 63 10.64 -10.61 5.59
CA GLN A 63 11.60 -9.71 4.94
C GLN A 63 10.88 -8.54 4.25
N ARG A 64 9.81 -8.81 3.50
CA ARG A 64 9.01 -7.78 2.82
C ARG A 64 8.37 -6.80 3.82
N LEU A 65 7.86 -7.31 4.94
CA LEU A 65 7.31 -6.47 6.00
C LEU A 65 8.39 -5.59 6.64
N ALA A 66 9.59 -6.13 6.89
CA ALA A 66 10.71 -5.37 7.43
C ALA A 66 11.18 -4.27 6.47
N GLU A 67 11.29 -4.56 5.17
CA GLU A 67 11.61 -3.57 4.13
C GLU A 67 10.57 -2.45 4.09
N HIS A 68 9.28 -2.79 4.14
CA HIS A 68 8.20 -1.80 4.15
C HIS A 68 8.23 -0.93 5.42
N HIS A 69 8.47 -1.52 6.59
CA HIS A 69 8.63 -0.75 7.83
C HIS A 69 9.86 0.16 7.79
N ALA A 70 11.01 -0.32 7.31
CA ALA A 70 12.21 0.48 7.19
C ALA A 70 12.01 1.69 6.27
N ASN A 71 11.34 1.48 5.13
CA ASN A 71 11.01 2.55 4.20
C ASN A 71 10.05 3.56 4.85
N ASN A 72 9.01 3.12 5.54
CA ASN A 72 8.04 4.02 6.19
C ASN A 72 8.61 4.77 7.40
N VAL A 73 9.54 4.17 8.15
CA VAL A 73 10.24 4.87 9.24
C VAL A 73 11.15 5.98 8.69
N ALA A 74 11.72 5.81 7.50
CA ALA A 74 12.48 6.86 6.82
C ALA A 74 11.63 8.06 6.36
N LEU A 75 10.30 7.93 6.31
CA LEU A 75 9.37 9.05 6.09
C LEU A 75 9.02 9.82 7.37
N THR A 76 9.50 9.40 8.56
CA THR A 76 9.36 10.25 9.74
C THR A 76 10.14 11.54 9.52
N PRO A 77 9.51 12.72 9.63
CA PRO A 77 10.20 13.97 9.39
C PRO A 77 11.36 14.07 10.37
N ARG A 78 12.59 14.07 9.83
CA ARG A 78 13.81 14.40 10.56
C ARG A 78 13.49 15.60 11.45
N PRO A 79 13.74 15.55 12.77
CA PRO A 79 13.45 16.68 13.63
C PRO A 79 14.21 17.87 13.05
N GLN A 80 13.47 18.84 12.52
CA GLN A 80 14.02 20.04 11.94
C GLN A 80 14.91 20.63 13.02
N ALA A 81 16.22 20.65 12.78
CA ALA A 81 17.18 21.21 13.69
C ALA A 81 16.71 22.65 13.95
N PHE A 82 16.27 22.90 15.18
CA PHE A 82 15.77 24.17 15.65
C PHE A 82 16.64 25.29 15.08
N PHE A 83 15.99 26.20 14.36
CA PHE A 83 16.56 27.38 13.75
C PHE A 83 17.66 27.97 14.65
N HIS A 84 18.89 27.96 14.15
CA HIS A 84 20.04 28.44 14.90
C HIS A 84 19.80 29.91 15.27
N PRO A 85 19.72 30.27 16.56
CA PRO A 85 19.43 31.65 17.01
C PRO A 85 20.50 32.66 16.56
N ILE A 86 21.63 32.17 16.07
CA ILE A 86 22.73 32.95 15.52
C ILE A 86 22.33 33.73 14.26
N TYR A 87 21.45 33.18 13.40
CA TYR A 87 21.00 33.90 12.20
C TYR A 87 20.15 35.12 12.51
N TRP A 88 19.35 35.06 13.58
CA TRP A 88 18.57 36.22 14.04
C TRP A 88 19.46 37.29 14.67
N ALA A 89 20.51 36.88 15.38
CA ALA A 89 21.46 37.81 15.99
C ALA A 89 22.24 38.61 14.94
N THR A 90 22.66 37.98 13.83
CA THR A 90 23.39 38.68 12.76
C THR A 90 22.50 39.66 11.99
N ALA A 91 21.24 39.31 11.74
CA ALA A 91 20.27 40.21 11.12
C ALA A 91 20.02 41.46 11.98
N ALA A 92 19.82 41.28 13.30
CA ALA A 92 19.65 42.41 14.22
C ALA A 92 20.88 43.31 14.30
N ALA A 93 22.08 42.73 14.31
CA ALA A 93 23.34 43.49 14.34
C ALA A 93 23.55 44.33 13.08
N MET A 94 23.20 43.79 11.90
CA MET A 94 23.28 44.52 10.63
C MET A 94 22.32 45.71 10.58
N ILE A 95 21.08 45.54 11.08
CA ILE A 95 20.10 46.63 11.15
C ILE A 95 20.59 47.73 12.10
N LEU A 96 21.12 47.36 13.27
CA LEU A 96 21.68 48.33 14.23
C LEU A 96 22.89 49.07 13.62
N ALA A 97 23.81 48.36 12.98
CA ALA A 97 24.98 48.97 12.34
C ALA A 97 24.60 49.96 11.23
N ALA A 98 23.53 49.70 10.47
CA ALA A 98 23.03 50.61 9.45
C ALA A 98 22.24 51.80 10.03
N ALA A 99 21.54 51.63 11.15
CA ALA A 99 20.72 52.67 11.77
C ALA A 99 21.54 53.69 12.62
N ILE A 100 22.66 53.27 13.20
CA ILE A 100 23.52 54.14 14.01
C ILE A 100 24.03 55.38 13.24
N PRO A 101 24.59 55.29 12.03
CA PRO A 101 25.08 56.47 11.31
C PRO A 101 23.94 57.44 10.89
N LEU A 102 22.71 56.96 10.72
CA LEU A 102 21.55 57.79 10.38
C LEU A 102 21.01 58.60 11.56
N THR A 103 21.22 58.15 12.80
CA THR A 103 20.80 58.92 14.00
C THR A 103 21.82 59.98 14.41
N LEU A 104 23.10 59.80 14.05
CA LEU A 104 24.18 60.75 14.31
C LEU A 104 24.25 61.89 13.28
N HIS A 105 23.79 61.67 12.05
CA HIS A 105 23.59 62.72 11.05
C HIS A 105 22.12 63.18 11.02
N ARG A 106 21.71 63.95 12.04
CA ARG A 106 20.52 64.81 11.93
C ARG A 106 20.92 66.19 11.43
N PRO A 107 20.83 66.51 10.12
CA PRO A 107 20.53 67.87 9.72
C PRO A 107 19.11 68.19 10.21
N SER A 108 18.93 69.37 10.80
CA SER A 108 17.64 69.88 11.28
C SER A 108 16.53 69.65 10.23
N GLN A 109 15.49 68.89 10.58
CA GLN A 109 14.33 68.67 9.72
C GLN A 109 13.60 70.00 9.44
N PRO A 110 13.27 70.30 8.17
CA PRO A 110 12.06 71.03 7.86
C PRO A 110 10.84 70.11 8.04
N SER A 111 9.77 70.70 8.55
CA SER A 111 8.43 70.17 8.88
C SER A 111 7.90 69.03 7.99
N PRO A 112 7.21 68.00 8.54
CA PRO A 112 6.58 66.94 7.75
C PRO A 112 5.34 67.47 7.01
N ALA A 113 5.35 67.35 5.68
CA ALA A 113 4.16 67.43 4.85
C ALA A 113 3.30 66.16 5.03
N PRO A 114 1.96 66.25 4.97
CA PRO A 114 1.06 65.15 5.31
C PRO A 114 1.15 63.97 4.34
N VAL A 115 1.07 62.79 4.96
CA VAL A 115 1.12 61.44 4.39
C VAL A 115 -0.04 61.22 3.39
N ALA A 116 0.29 60.83 2.17
CA ALA A 116 -0.68 60.22 1.26
C ALA A 116 -0.96 58.79 1.74
N THR A 117 -2.22 58.55 2.12
CA THR A 117 -2.75 57.25 2.53
C THR A 117 -2.53 56.22 1.43
N VAL A 118 -1.62 55.27 1.63
CA VAL A 118 -1.53 54.06 0.82
C VAL A 118 -2.67 53.15 1.26
N THR A 119 -3.69 53.02 0.41
CA THR A 119 -4.74 52.02 0.55
C THR A 119 -4.07 50.65 0.57
N THR A 120 -4.01 50.04 1.76
CA THR A 120 -3.61 48.65 1.90
C THR A 120 -4.74 47.80 1.35
N THR A 121 -4.53 47.18 0.20
CA THR A 121 -5.41 46.09 -0.27
C THR A 121 -5.30 44.98 0.76
N ALA A 122 -6.33 44.83 1.59
CA ALA A 122 -6.48 43.66 2.44
C ALA A 122 -6.47 42.41 1.54
N PRO A 123 -5.74 41.34 1.89
CA PRO A 123 -5.94 40.07 1.20
C PRO A 123 -7.39 39.66 1.46
N ALA A 124 -8.14 39.44 0.38
CA ALA A 124 -9.47 38.87 0.46
C ALA A 124 -9.34 37.57 1.25
N VAL A 125 -9.96 37.57 2.43
CA VAL A 125 -10.23 36.36 3.21
C VAL A 125 -11.06 35.48 2.28
N GLN A 126 -10.39 34.49 1.68
CA GLN A 126 -11.01 33.49 0.83
C GLN A 126 -11.92 32.68 1.76
N SER A 127 -13.20 33.05 1.74
CA SER A 127 -14.29 32.40 2.46
C SER A 127 -14.37 30.94 2.05
N ASP A 128 -14.49 30.04 3.03
CA ASP A 128 -14.61 28.57 2.90
C ASP A 128 -15.72 28.15 1.89
N GLU A 129 -16.68 29.04 1.67
CA GLU A 129 -17.72 28.98 0.64
C GLU A 129 -17.18 28.86 -0.80
N ALA A 130 -16.13 29.59 -1.14
CA ALA A 130 -15.55 29.58 -2.49
C ALA A 130 -14.84 28.25 -2.80
N LEU A 131 -14.34 27.58 -1.75
CA LEU A 131 -13.70 26.27 -1.84
C LEU A 131 -14.72 25.15 -2.14
N LEU A 132 -15.94 25.27 -1.61
CA LEU A 132 -17.00 24.29 -1.84
C LEU A 132 -17.60 24.38 -3.25
N GLU A 133 -17.66 25.59 -3.83
CA GLU A 133 -18.15 25.79 -5.20
C GLU A 133 -17.17 25.20 -6.23
N GLU A 134 -15.86 25.32 -6.00
CA GLU A 134 -14.81 24.74 -6.85
C GLU A 134 -14.86 23.21 -6.87
N ILE A 135 -15.07 22.57 -5.71
CA ILE A 135 -15.19 21.11 -5.58
C ILE A 135 -16.42 20.59 -6.34
N ASN A 136 -17.56 21.28 -6.25
CA ASN A 136 -18.78 20.88 -6.96
C ASN A 136 -18.61 20.95 -8.49
N GLN A 137 -17.80 21.90 -8.96
CA GLN A 137 -17.48 22.07 -10.37
C GLN A 137 -16.54 20.98 -10.89
N GLU A 138 -15.62 20.48 -10.05
CA GLU A 138 -14.67 19.40 -10.41
C GLU A 138 -15.33 18.00 -10.44
N ILE A 139 -16.34 17.75 -9.60
CA ILE A 139 -17.08 16.46 -9.57
C ILE A 139 -18.02 16.29 -10.78
N SER A 140 -18.44 17.39 -11.40
CA SER A 140 -19.33 17.37 -12.58
C SER A 140 -18.60 17.17 -13.91
N ALA A 141 -17.29 16.94 -13.89
CA ALA A 141 -16.52 16.64 -15.10
C ALA A 141 -16.99 15.30 -15.72
N PRO A 142 -17.28 15.25 -17.03
CA PRO A 142 -17.71 14.03 -17.69
C PRO A 142 -16.60 12.96 -17.61
N VAL A 143 -16.99 11.76 -17.19
CA VAL A 143 -16.09 10.59 -17.06
C VAL A 143 -15.33 10.38 -18.38
N PRO A 144 -13.98 10.35 -18.35
CA PRO A 144 -13.20 10.19 -19.57
C PRO A 144 -13.49 8.84 -20.23
N SER A 145 -13.55 8.85 -21.57
CA SER A 145 -13.87 7.71 -22.45
C SER A 145 -13.23 6.34 -22.12
N PRO A 146 -12.03 6.23 -21.52
CA PRO A 146 -11.46 4.92 -21.16
C PRO A 146 -12.20 4.16 -20.05
N MET A 147 -13.06 4.84 -19.27
CA MET A 147 -13.84 4.24 -18.19
C MET A 147 -15.27 3.85 -18.60
N GLN A 148 -15.58 3.95 -19.89
CA GLN A 148 -16.89 3.53 -20.39
C GLN A 148 -17.03 1.99 -20.27
N PRO A 149 -18.09 1.49 -19.62
CA PRO A 149 -18.26 0.05 -19.42
C PRO A 149 -18.25 -0.69 -20.76
N LEU A 150 -17.39 -1.70 -20.89
CA LEU A 150 -17.35 -2.57 -22.07
C LEU A 150 -18.70 -3.28 -22.21
N ALA A 151 -19.25 -3.28 -23.42
CA ALA A 151 -20.48 -4.00 -23.74
C ALA A 151 -20.33 -5.50 -23.39
N ASN A 152 -21.30 -6.05 -22.65
CA ASN A 152 -21.34 -7.46 -22.25
C ASN A 152 -21.42 -8.36 -23.50
N PRO A 153 -20.41 -9.21 -23.79
CA PRO A 153 -20.41 -10.08 -24.97
C PRO A 153 -21.32 -11.33 -24.82
N ILE A 154 -22.05 -11.47 -23.71
CA ILE A 154 -22.87 -12.65 -23.41
C ILE A 154 -24.26 -12.55 -24.09
N ALA A 155 -24.69 -11.35 -24.50
CA ALA A 155 -26.00 -11.17 -25.14
C ALA A 155 -26.08 -11.77 -26.56
N ASP A 156 -24.95 -11.94 -27.25
CA ASP A 156 -24.95 -12.43 -28.64
C ASP A 156 -24.73 -13.94 -28.79
N SER A 157 -24.39 -14.67 -27.72
CA SER A 157 -24.17 -16.13 -27.78
C SER A 157 -25.40 -16.99 -27.47
N THR A 158 -26.52 -16.40 -27.05
CA THR A 158 -27.75 -17.18 -26.75
C THR A 158 -28.68 -17.33 -27.97
N ALA A 159 -28.35 -16.76 -29.14
CA ALA A 159 -29.20 -16.80 -30.33
C ALA A 159 -28.84 -17.88 -31.38
N GLN A 160 -27.81 -18.71 -31.16
CA GLN A 160 -27.35 -19.69 -32.17
C GLN A 160 -27.15 -21.11 -31.62
N THR A 161 -28.13 -21.68 -30.91
CA THR A 161 -28.17 -23.15 -30.71
C THR A 161 -29.59 -23.65 -30.52
N THR A 162 -30.40 -23.69 -31.60
CA THR A 162 -31.49 -24.68 -31.76
C THR A 162 -32.09 -24.62 -33.17
N THR A 163 -31.46 -25.30 -34.13
CA THR A 163 -32.13 -25.83 -35.34
C THR A 163 -31.31 -26.99 -35.93
N LEU A 164 -31.24 -28.11 -35.20
CA LEU A 164 -31.04 -29.42 -35.83
C LEU A 164 -32.39 -30.14 -35.80
N GLN A 165 -33.19 -29.83 -36.82
CA GLN A 165 -34.45 -30.47 -37.14
C GLN A 165 -34.16 -31.87 -37.69
N ARG A 166 -34.28 -32.87 -36.81
CA ARG A 166 -34.26 -34.31 -37.14
C ARG A 166 -35.57 -34.67 -37.84
N THR A 167 -35.57 -34.77 -39.16
CA THR A 167 -36.69 -35.34 -39.93
C THR A 167 -36.59 -36.86 -39.95
N ASN A 168 -37.75 -37.50 -39.69
CA ASN A 168 -38.00 -38.93 -39.90
C ASN A 168 -37.77 -39.35 -41.35
#